data_AF-A0A662USK6-F1
#
_entry.id   AF-A0A662USK6-F1
#
_cell.length_a   1.000
_cell.length_b   1.000
_cell.length_c   1.000
_cell.angle_alpha   90.00
_cell.angle_beta   90.00
_cell.angle_gamma   90.00
#
_symmetry.space_group_name_H-M   'P 1'
#
loop_
_entity.id
_entity.type
_entity.pdbx_description
1 polymer ?
#
loop_
_entity_poly.entity_id
_entity_poly.type
_entity_poly.pdbx_seq_one_letter_code
_entity_poly.pdbx_strand_id
1 'polypeptide(L)'
;MSRYDRLWLSIIGDIAGLIKEAYVYGRSRELDVSDLRRHGKRDNWYGSIIISRNGILKGNMAHVVALGKIILRKGLLEDYGDAVFRIRVSSKLKLDIELVEYQEVKHAKPIEHKHSYECSRGSIDHYTSVNEDIYLRIHELLELLPLHKYPVRRWDLPGNGIYFFYEEGEVIKIGSRVIKRIVRVGTHREQGRFPDRILDHFYGNKNSSVFRRHLGAAILAKENPHDPRLREWTKRNKPLRDIEEKISKLLREKFSFRYIRVDDRDERLELEERLISTLARFSPKYVSPNWLGRYSPSREIRESGLWNVEHVNSPRYIGPKQLARLEQLVYETLAAETRGKRALMLIPCCKSKNVYPTNNALSTPLPGINDLRNKLLKLLQATPSLRERPENQRGVLNPNAPLTRAIDLYVGNFYRKAKKVLLDILHGKYPHIHVLIVSALYGLVKLDEGIREYELTMDDKLVNGIRVYKFWQREGLWKILLNYIHKNKITHIWSLLPNSTQYPYHQVFEELWRTLRNTPIKCIHVEVPEAGSSTGIKRAEWLVHIIENNPLHLI
;
A
#
# COMPACT_ATOMS: atom_id res chain seq x y z
N MET A 1 -13.38 5.06 -40.38
CA MET A 1 -14.69 4.82 -39.74
C MET A 1 -15.23 3.50 -40.25
N SER A 2 -15.69 2.60 -39.38
CA SER A 2 -16.35 1.36 -39.81
C SER A 2 -17.75 1.65 -40.35
N ARG A 3 -18.28 0.75 -41.17
CA ARG A 3 -19.63 0.80 -41.75
C ARG A 3 -20.77 0.87 -40.72
N TYR A 4 -20.49 0.54 -39.44
CA TYR A 4 -21.45 0.58 -38.33
C TYR A 4 -21.37 1.88 -37.52
N ASP A 5 -20.32 2.68 -37.70
CA ASP A 5 -20.02 3.82 -36.84
C ASP A 5 -21.11 4.89 -36.90
N ARG A 6 -21.73 5.11 -38.07
CA ARG A 6 -22.82 6.08 -38.23
C ARG A 6 -24.05 5.72 -37.41
N LEU A 7 -24.42 4.43 -37.40
CA LEU A 7 -25.56 3.95 -36.60
C LEU A 7 -25.26 4.07 -35.10
N TRP A 8 -24.08 3.63 -34.66
CA TRP A 8 -23.73 3.73 -33.25
C TRP A 8 -23.64 5.16 -32.75
N LEU A 9 -23.16 6.08 -33.59
CA LEU A 9 -23.14 7.49 -33.27
C LEU A 9 -24.55 8.12 -33.24
N SER A 10 -25.50 7.66 -34.06
CA SER A 10 -26.85 8.22 -34.07
C SER A 10 -27.67 7.85 -32.82
N ILE A 11 -27.35 6.73 -32.17
CA ILE A 11 -28.03 6.27 -30.93
C ILE A 11 -27.12 6.33 -29.70
N ILE A 12 -26.00 7.06 -29.77
CA ILE A 12 -24.96 7.05 -28.72
C ILE A 12 -25.47 7.57 -27.37
N GLY A 13 -26.45 8.47 -27.39
CA GLY A 13 -27.11 8.98 -26.17
C GLY A 13 -27.88 7.89 -25.43
N ASP A 14 -28.61 7.04 -26.16
CA ASP A 14 -29.33 5.91 -25.57
C ASP A 14 -28.35 4.87 -24.99
N ILE A 15 -27.23 4.63 -25.67
CA ILE A 15 -26.18 3.72 -25.21
C ILE A 15 -25.52 4.23 -23.93
N ALA A 16 -25.29 5.54 -23.80
CA ALA A 16 -24.83 6.14 -22.54
C ALA A 16 -25.85 5.92 -21.41
N GLY A 17 -27.15 6.02 -21.71
CA GLY A 17 -28.22 5.66 -20.79
C GLY A 17 -28.16 4.20 -20.32
N LEU A 18 -27.94 3.26 -21.24
CA LEU A 18 -27.79 1.83 -20.91
C LEU A 18 -26.56 1.56 -20.04
N ILE A 19 -25.43 2.23 -20.27
CA ILE A 19 -24.23 2.09 -19.42
C ILE A 19 -24.55 2.54 -17.99
N LYS A 20 -25.25 3.68 -17.85
CA LYS A 20 -25.65 4.20 -16.54
C LYS A 20 -26.60 3.24 -15.81
N GLU A 21 -27.61 2.72 -16.51
CA GLU A 21 -28.54 1.73 -15.93
C GLU A 21 -27.80 0.47 -15.48
N ALA A 22 -26.89 -0.06 -16.31
CA ALA A 22 -26.10 -1.24 -15.98
C ALA A 22 -25.20 -1.02 -14.76
N TYR A 23 -24.65 0.18 -14.58
CA TYR A 23 -23.83 0.51 -13.43
C TYR A 23 -24.64 0.58 -12.12
N VAL A 24 -25.85 1.14 -12.17
CA VAL A 24 -26.70 1.31 -10.98
C VAL A 24 -27.40 0.00 -10.59
N TYR A 25 -27.90 -0.75 -11.57
CA TYR A 25 -28.78 -1.89 -11.35
C TYR A 25 -28.13 -3.24 -11.68
N GLY A 26 -26.85 -3.24 -12.08
CA GLY A 26 -26.10 -4.42 -12.52
C GLY A 26 -26.38 -4.81 -13.99
N ARG A 27 -27.53 -4.43 -14.54
CA ARG A 27 -27.88 -4.66 -15.96
C ARG A 27 -28.84 -3.60 -16.49
N SER A 28 -28.71 -3.26 -17.77
CA SER A 28 -29.57 -2.31 -18.46
C SER A 28 -30.85 -2.94 -19.00
N ARG A 29 -31.82 -2.11 -19.40
CA ARG A 29 -32.89 -2.54 -20.30
C ARG A 29 -32.34 -2.92 -21.68
N GLU A 30 -33.17 -3.57 -22.50
CA GLU A 30 -32.84 -3.87 -23.90
C GLU A 30 -33.18 -2.68 -24.83
N LEU A 31 -32.29 -2.40 -25.78
CA LEU A 31 -32.50 -1.41 -26.84
C LEU A 31 -32.61 -2.11 -28.20
N ASP A 32 -33.62 -1.76 -29.01
CA ASP A 32 -33.73 -2.28 -30.37
C ASP A 32 -32.67 -1.69 -31.29
N VAL A 33 -31.90 -2.55 -31.95
CA VAL A 33 -30.84 -2.17 -32.90
C VAL A 33 -31.04 -2.82 -34.26
N SER A 34 -32.30 -3.04 -34.65
CA SER A 34 -32.67 -3.75 -35.90
C SER A 34 -32.13 -3.06 -37.16
N ASP A 35 -31.89 -1.75 -37.09
CA ASP A 35 -31.30 -0.93 -38.15
C ASP A 35 -29.87 -1.36 -38.53
N LEU A 36 -29.20 -2.19 -37.71
CA LEU A 36 -27.94 -2.85 -38.09
C LEU A 36 -28.06 -3.61 -39.42
N ARG A 37 -29.24 -4.16 -39.74
CA ARG A 37 -29.52 -4.87 -41.01
C ARG A 37 -29.38 -3.97 -42.24
N ARG A 38 -29.58 -2.66 -42.10
CA ARG A 38 -29.41 -1.69 -43.21
C ARG A 38 -27.93 -1.44 -43.52
N HIS A 39 -27.04 -1.69 -42.56
CA HIS A 39 -25.60 -1.47 -42.68
C HIS A 39 -24.80 -2.75 -42.98
N GLY A 40 -25.46 -3.89 -43.15
CA GLY A 40 -24.87 -5.09 -43.77
C GLY A 40 -25.79 -6.31 -43.84
N LYS A 41 -25.46 -7.28 -44.69
CA LYS A 41 -26.14 -8.59 -44.76
C LYS A 41 -25.31 -9.61 -43.97
N ARG A 42 -25.93 -10.24 -42.97
CA ARG A 42 -25.31 -11.26 -42.10
C ARG A 42 -26.36 -12.26 -41.66
N ASP A 43 -25.96 -13.52 -41.55
CA ASP A 43 -26.83 -14.61 -41.09
C ASP A 43 -27.02 -14.58 -39.56
N ASN A 44 -26.07 -13.99 -38.82
CA ASN A 44 -26.15 -13.82 -37.37
C ASN A 44 -25.57 -12.46 -36.93
N TRP A 45 -26.30 -11.79 -36.03
CA TRP A 45 -25.93 -10.51 -35.43
C TRP A 45 -25.51 -10.62 -33.97
N TYR A 46 -25.51 -11.81 -33.39
CA TYR A 46 -25.04 -12.00 -32.03
C TYR A 46 -23.57 -11.58 -31.89
N GLY A 47 -23.29 -10.62 -31.02
CA GLY A 47 -21.94 -10.14 -30.74
C GLY A 47 -21.84 -9.61 -29.32
N SER A 48 -20.65 -9.68 -28.74
CA SER A 48 -20.39 -9.26 -27.38
C SER A 48 -18.97 -8.71 -27.23
N ILE A 49 -18.83 -7.67 -26.42
CA ILE A 49 -17.55 -7.16 -25.95
C ILE A 49 -17.55 -7.03 -24.44
N ILE A 50 -16.38 -7.18 -23.84
CA ILE A 50 -16.08 -6.81 -22.46
C ILE A 50 -15.18 -5.59 -22.54
N ILE A 51 -15.56 -4.50 -21.89
CA ILE A 51 -14.95 -3.19 -22.04
C ILE A 51 -14.82 -2.49 -20.69
N SER A 52 -13.72 -1.77 -20.50
CA SER A 52 -13.52 -0.85 -19.37
C SER A 52 -13.07 0.50 -19.92
N ARG A 53 -12.96 1.53 -19.08
CA ARG A 53 -12.37 2.83 -19.50
C ARG A 53 -10.98 2.69 -20.15
N ASN A 54 -10.24 1.61 -19.82
CA ASN A 54 -8.90 1.35 -20.31
C ASN A 54 -8.86 0.59 -21.65
N GLY A 55 -10.01 0.15 -22.19
CA GLY A 55 -10.07 -0.51 -23.48
C GLY A 55 -11.03 -1.70 -23.55
N ILE A 56 -11.13 -2.28 -24.74
CA ILE A 56 -11.88 -3.53 -24.99
C ILE A 56 -11.00 -4.70 -24.56
N LEU A 57 -11.43 -5.44 -23.53
CA LEU A 57 -10.73 -6.57 -22.92
C LEU A 57 -10.96 -7.88 -23.69
N LYS A 58 -12.17 -8.06 -24.23
CA LYS A 58 -12.57 -9.21 -25.04
C LYS A 58 -13.63 -8.76 -26.03
N GLY A 59 -13.66 -9.31 -27.22
CA GLY A 59 -14.70 -8.95 -28.17
C GLY A 59 -14.81 -9.93 -29.32
N ASN A 60 -16.04 -10.19 -29.74
CA ASN A 60 -16.32 -10.80 -31.02
C ASN A 60 -17.20 -9.87 -31.86
N MET A 61 -17.18 -10.09 -33.17
CA MET A 61 -17.97 -9.37 -34.16
C MET A 61 -17.60 -7.89 -34.37
N ALA A 62 -17.27 -7.55 -35.61
CA ALA A 62 -16.82 -6.22 -36.00
C ALA A 62 -17.80 -5.09 -35.63
N HIS A 63 -19.11 -5.34 -35.61
CA HIS A 63 -20.10 -4.32 -35.28
C HIS A 63 -20.10 -3.94 -33.79
N VAL A 64 -19.94 -4.91 -32.87
CA VAL A 64 -19.87 -4.62 -31.43
C VAL A 64 -18.48 -4.10 -31.03
N VAL A 65 -17.41 -4.56 -31.68
CA VAL A 65 -16.06 -3.98 -31.50
C VAL A 65 -16.03 -2.52 -31.97
N ALA A 66 -16.71 -2.20 -33.07
CA ALA A 66 -16.86 -0.81 -33.52
C ALA A 66 -17.61 0.05 -32.49
N LEU A 67 -18.68 -0.49 -31.89
CA LEU A 67 -19.38 0.17 -30.80
C LEU A 67 -18.46 0.43 -29.60
N GLY A 68 -17.69 -0.57 -29.16
CA GLY A 68 -16.74 -0.40 -28.05
C GLY A 68 -15.70 0.67 -28.32
N LYS A 69 -15.17 0.76 -29.55
CA LYS A 69 -14.23 1.81 -29.94
C LYS A 69 -14.86 3.21 -29.89
N ILE A 70 -16.15 3.32 -30.23
CA ILE A 70 -16.88 4.59 -30.16
C ILE A 70 -17.14 5.00 -28.71
N ILE A 71 -17.54 4.04 -27.86
CA ILE A 71 -17.75 4.26 -26.42
C ILE A 71 -16.47 4.80 -25.77
N LEU A 72 -15.32 4.18 -26.05
CA LEU A 72 -14.01 4.64 -25.55
C LEU A 72 -13.65 6.02 -26.09
N ARG A 73 -13.82 6.24 -27.40
CA ARG A 73 -13.48 7.53 -28.02
C ARG A 73 -14.36 8.68 -27.51
N LYS A 74 -15.60 8.39 -27.13
CA LYS A 74 -16.56 9.37 -26.60
C LYS A 74 -16.45 9.57 -25.08
N GLY A 75 -15.51 8.89 -24.41
CA GLY A 75 -15.29 9.05 -22.96
C GLY A 75 -16.45 8.55 -22.11
N LEU A 76 -17.36 7.72 -22.65
CA LEU A 76 -18.61 7.34 -21.95
C LEU A 76 -18.40 6.45 -20.73
N LEU A 77 -17.16 6.04 -20.43
CA LEU A 77 -16.80 5.20 -19.29
C LEU A 77 -15.95 5.94 -18.24
N GLU A 78 -15.64 7.23 -18.44
CA GLU A 78 -14.73 7.99 -17.56
C GLU A 78 -15.28 8.14 -16.13
N ASP A 79 -16.58 8.33 -16.00
CA ASP A 79 -17.25 8.55 -14.71
C ASP A 79 -17.52 7.27 -13.90
N TYR A 80 -17.21 6.09 -14.46
CA TYR A 80 -17.58 4.80 -13.88
C TYR A 80 -16.41 4.06 -13.22
N GLY A 81 -15.31 4.77 -12.93
CA GLY A 81 -14.15 4.21 -12.23
C GLY A 81 -13.53 2.99 -12.95
N ASP A 82 -13.22 1.94 -12.20
CA ASP A 82 -12.67 0.69 -12.75
C ASP A 82 -13.75 -0.34 -13.16
N ALA A 83 -15.00 0.11 -13.31
CA ALA A 83 -16.10 -0.76 -13.74
C ALA A 83 -15.82 -1.39 -15.11
N VAL A 84 -16.14 -2.68 -15.21
CA VAL A 84 -16.04 -3.44 -16.45
C VAL A 84 -17.45 -3.80 -16.90
N PHE A 85 -17.76 -3.52 -18.17
CA PHE A 85 -19.08 -3.74 -18.74
C PHE A 85 -19.00 -4.81 -19.83
N ARG A 86 -19.99 -5.69 -19.87
CA ARG A 86 -20.26 -6.58 -20.99
C ARG A 86 -21.37 -5.95 -21.82
N ILE A 87 -21.07 -5.65 -23.07
CA ILE A 87 -22.03 -5.13 -24.04
C ILE A 87 -22.37 -6.27 -24.99
N ARG A 88 -23.66 -6.54 -25.21
CA ARG A 88 -24.15 -7.63 -26.06
C ARG A 88 -25.19 -7.12 -27.04
N VAL A 89 -25.07 -7.55 -28.30
CA VAL A 89 -26.15 -7.52 -29.28
C VAL A 89 -26.62 -8.96 -29.45
N SER A 90 -27.91 -9.22 -29.23
CA SER A 90 -28.50 -10.55 -29.39
C SER A 90 -28.78 -10.89 -30.85
N SER A 91 -29.04 -12.17 -31.17
CA SER A 91 -29.47 -12.58 -32.51
C SER A 91 -30.81 -11.97 -32.94
N LYS A 92 -31.62 -11.53 -31.97
CA LYS A 92 -32.88 -10.78 -32.17
C LYS A 92 -32.66 -9.26 -32.31
N LEU A 93 -31.41 -8.81 -32.44
CA LEU A 93 -31.03 -7.39 -32.59
C LEU A 93 -31.47 -6.52 -31.41
N LYS A 94 -31.30 -7.05 -30.20
CA LYS A 94 -31.44 -6.29 -28.95
C LYS A 94 -30.07 -6.05 -28.33
N LEU A 95 -29.77 -4.81 -27.96
CA LEU A 95 -28.56 -4.39 -27.27
C LEU A 95 -28.83 -4.33 -25.76
N ASP A 96 -28.02 -5.02 -24.96
CA ASP A 96 -28.02 -4.91 -23.50
C ASP A 96 -26.59 -4.73 -22.96
N ILE A 97 -26.48 -4.09 -21.80
CA ILE A 97 -25.22 -3.86 -21.09
C ILE A 97 -25.33 -4.41 -19.67
N GLU A 98 -24.30 -5.10 -19.22
CA GLU A 98 -24.25 -5.76 -17.92
C GLU A 98 -22.93 -5.41 -17.23
N LEU A 99 -22.96 -5.12 -15.93
CA LEU A 99 -21.77 -4.93 -15.12
C LEU A 99 -21.13 -6.29 -14.84
N VAL A 100 -19.84 -6.44 -15.14
CA VAL A 100 -19.13 -7.71 -15.01
C VAL A 100 -18.50 -7.81 -13.63
N GLU A 101 -18.91 -8.82 -12.86
CA GLU A 101 -18.33 -9.09 -11.55
C GLU A 101 -16.88 -9.59 -11.65
N TYR A 102 -16.08 -9.24 -10.63
CA TYR A 102 -14.62 -9.44 -10.56
C TYR A 102 -14.15 -10.88 -10.85
N GLN A 103 -14.98 -11.90 -10.60
CA GLN A 103 -14.61 -13.30 -10.82
C GLN A 103 -14.63 -13.74 -12.31
N GLU A 104 -15.36 -13.07 -13.20
CA GLU A 104 -15.46 -13.46 -14.61
C GLU A 104 -14.31 -12.92 -15.50
N VAL A 105 -13.52 -11.95 -15.03
CA VAL A 105 -12.41 -11.35 -15.79
C VAL A 105 -11.15 -12.25 -15.81
N LYS A 106 -11.07 -13.26 -14.93
CA LYS A 106 -9.95 -14.23 -14.82
C LYS A 106 -9.71 -15.11 -16.07
N HIS A 107 -10.66 -15.20 -17.00
CA HIS A 107 -10.63 -16.22 -18.08
C HIS A 107 -10.55 -15.65 -19.52
N ALA A 108 -10.37 -14.34 -19.70
CA ALA A 108 -10.30 -13.74 -21.04
C ALA A 108 -8.85 -13.54 -21.51
N LYS A 109 -8.38 -14.35 -22.48
CA LYS A 109 -7.11 -14.13 -23.20
C LYS A 109 -7.28 -13.04 -24.27
N PRO A 110 -6.35 -12.07 -24.41
CA PRO A 110 -6.35 -11.13 -25.52
C PRO A 110 -5.92 -11.83 -26.83
N ILE A 111 -6.58 -11.51 -27.94
CA ILE A 111 -6.25 -12.00 -29.29
C ILE A 111 -5.28 -11.00 -29.95
N GLU A 112 -4.12 -11.49 -30.38
CA GLU A 112 -3.17 -10.73 -31.21
C GLU A 112 -3.77 -10.42 -32.59
N HIS A 113 -3.71 -9.16 -33.02
CA HIS A 113 -3.89 -8.82 -34.43
C HIS A 113 -2.56 -8.37 -35.02
N LYS A 114 -2.01 -9.21 -35.91
CA LYS A 114 -1.00 -8.83 -36.91
C LYS A 114 -1.63 -7.84 -37.88
N HIS A 115 -0.99 -6.70 -38.10
CA HIS A 115 -1.05 -6.00 -39.38
C HIS A 115 0.31 -5.40 -39.73
N SER A 116 0.87 -5.94 -40.79
CA SER A 116 1.89 -5.38 -41.67
C SER A 116 1.35 -4.15 -42.39
N TYR A 117 2.08 -3.02 -42.33
CA TYR A 117 2.14 -2.01 -43.38
C TYR A 117 3.48 -1.28 -43.29
N GLU A 118 4.30 -1.42 -44.33
CA GLU A 118 5.35 -0.46 -44.67
C GLU A 118 4.69 0.83 -45.16
N CYS A 119 5.13 2.01 -44.68
CA CYS A 119 5.56 3.15 -45.51
C CYS A 119 5.94 4.36 -44.63
N SER A 120 7.14 4.87 -44.89
CA SER A 120 7.58 6.29 -44.84
C SER A 120 7.71 7.08 -43.53
N ARG A 121 8.99 7.33 -43.25
CA ARG A 121 9.64 8.40 -42.45
C ARG A 121 8.74 9.58 -42.02
N GLY A 122 8.67 9.78 -40.70
CA GLY A 122 8.25 11.02 -40.02
C GLY A 122 8.27 10.81 -38.51
N SER A 123 9.06 11.61 -37.80
CA SER A 123 9.53 11.48 -36.42
C SER A 123 8.49 11.59 -35.29
N ILE A 124 8.68 10.72 -34.26
CA ILE A 124 8.64 10.98 -32.80
C ILE A 124 7.28 11.39 -32.17
N ASP A 125 6.70 10.53 -31.30
CA ASP A 125 6.35 10.84 -29.87
C ASP A 125 5.31 9.94 -29.18
N HIS A 126 4.72 8.91 -29.81
CA HIS A 126 3.67 8.11 -29.12
C HIS A 126 4.16 6.87 -28.35
N TYR A 127 5.43 6.46 -28.48
CA TYR A 127 5.99 5.23 -27.88
C TYR A 127 6.66 5.46 -26.50
N THR A 128 6.83 6.71 -26.08
CA THR A 128 7.55 7.13 -24.87
C THR A 128 6.68 7.13 -23.62
N SER A 129 5.39 7.48 -23.70
CA SER A 129 4.50 7.59 -22.53
C SER A 129 4.20 6.24 -21.87
N VAL A 130 3.76 5.25 -22.65
CA VAL A 130 3.37 3.92 -22.13
C VAL A 130 4.51 3.20 -21.42
N ASN A 131 5.74 3.42 -21.86
CA ASN A 131 6.92 2.77 -21.28
C ASN A 131 7.47 3.52 -20.05
N GLU A 132 7.25 4.84 -19.98
CA GLU A 132 7.55 5.64 -18.79
C GLU A 132 6.55 5.33 -17.65
N ASP A 133 5.29 5.10 -17.97
CA ASP A 133 4.28 4.65 -17.00
C ASP A 133 4.68 3.32 -16.34
N ILE A 134 5.22 2.36 -17.13
CA ILE A 134 5.74 1.09 -16.59
C ILE A 134 6.94 1.35 -15.68
N TYR A 135 7.86 2.24 -16.07
CA TYR A 135 9.00 2.63 -15.25
C TYR A 135 8.56 3.20 -13.89
N LEU A 136 7.59 4.11 -13.90
CA LEU A 136 7.02 4.70 -12.69
C LEU A 136 6.28 3.66 -11.86
N ARG A 137 5.47 2.80 -12.49
CA ARG A 137 4.72 1.74 -11.80
C ARG A 137 5.61 0.74 -11.09
N ILE A 138 6.78 0.39 -11.66
CA ILE A 138 7.77 -0.46 -10.98
C ILE A 138 8.22 0.18 -9.66
N HIS A 139 8.50 1.49 -9.67
CA HIS A 139 8.91 2.21 -8.47
C HIS A 139 7.78 2.24 -7.43
N GLU A 140 6.56 2.55 -7.84
CA GLU A 140 5.39 2.59 -6.95
C GLU A 140 5.07 1.22 -6.33
N LEU A 141 5.13 0.15 -7.13
CA LEU A 141 4.91 -1.22 -6.63
C LEU A 141 5.95 -1.59 -5.58
N LEU A 142 7.22 -1.28 -5.81
CA LEU A 142 8.28 -1.59 -4.87
C LEU A 142 8.22 -0.71 -3.62
N GLU A 143 7.64 0.50 -3.67
CA GLU A 143 7.44 1.33 -2.46
C GLU A 143 6.59 0.64 -1.39
N LEU A 144 5.71 -0.30 -1.78
CA LEU A 144 4.88 -1.10 -0.88
C LEU A 144 5.69 -2.02 0.04
N LEU A 145 6.89 -2.43 -0.36
CA LEU A 145 7.70 -3.35 0.45
C LEU A 145 8.33 -2.60 1.64
N PRO A 146 9.02 -3.27 2.58
CA PRO A 146 9.88 -2.62 3.57
C PRO A 146 11.21 -2.15 2.97
N LEU A 147 11.76 -1.05 3.51
CA LEU A 147 13.05 -0.52 3.08
C LEU A 147 14.12 -0.97 4.07
N HIS A 148 15.06 -1.78 3.62
CA HIS A 148 16.12 -2.35 4.44
C HIS A 148 17.38 -1.47 4.37
N LYS A 149 18.08 -1.39 5.50
CA LYS A 149 19.35 -0.67 5.65
C LYS A 149 20.32 -1.53 6.45
N TYR A 150 21.59 -1.14 6.41
CA TYR A 150 22.58 -1.68 7.33
C TYR A 150 22.19 -1.38 8.79
N PRO A 151 22.41 -2.30 9.76
CA PRO A 151 22.98 -3.63 9.62
C PRO A 151 21.98 -4.68 9.11
N VAL A 152 22.42 -5.55 8.21
CA VAL A 152 21.62 -6.65 7.65
C VAL A 152 22.08 -7.97 8.24
N ARG A 153 21.13 -8.84 8.62
CA ARG A 153 21.38 -10.19 9.15
C ARG A 153 20.89 -11.25 8.18
N ARG A 154 21.58 -12.39 8.12
CA ARG A 154 21.32 -13.47 7.16
C ARG A 154 19.88 -14.02 7.27
N TRP A 155 19.40 -14.21 8.49
CA TRP A 155 18.11 -14.83 8.78
C TRP A 155 16.91 -13.89 8.58
N ASP A 156 17.15 -12.61 8.31
CA ASP A 156 16.09 -11.64 8.00
C ASP A 156 15.73 -11.64 6.50
N LEU A 157 16.41 -12.45 5.68
CA LEU A 157 16.27 -12.47 4.22
C LEU A 157 15.75 -13.82 3.72
N PRO A 158 14.95 -13.86 2.64
CA PRO A 158 14.51 -15.12 2.03
C PRO A 158 15.70 -15.86 1.39
N GLY A 159 15.52 -17.15 1.11
CA GLY A 159 16.54 -17.93 0.38
C GLY A 159 16.79 -17.43 -1.03
N ASN A 160 15.76 -16.90 -1.71
CA ASN A 160 15.81 -16.45 -3.09
C ASN A 160 15.13 -15.09 -3.29
N GLY A 161 15.66 -14.26 -4.19
CA GLY A 161 15.02 -12.99 -4.53
C GLY A 161 15.79 -12.09 -5.50
N ILE A 162 15.12 -11.01 -5.90
CA ILE A 162 15.70 -9.90 -6.66
C ILE A 162 15.78 -8.69 -5.73
N TYR A 163 16.94 -8.05 -5.65
CA TYR A 163 17.14 -6.85 -4.85
C TYR A 163 17.14 -5.58 -5.72
N PHE A 164 16.76 -4.47 -5.10
CA PHE A 164 16.72 -3.13 -5.68
C PHE A 164 17.41 -2.18 -4.72
N PHE A 165 18.58 -1.64 -5.09
CA PHE A 165 19.26 -0.63 -4.29
C PHE A 165 18.78 0.77 -4.62
N TYR A 166 18.82 1.62 -3.60
CA TYR A 166 18.54 3.05 -3.63
C TYR A 166 19.70 3.79 -2.97
N GLU A 167 20.04 4.95 -3.49
CA GLU A 167 21.08 5.84 -2.98
C GLU A 167 20.45 7.14 -2.47
N GLU A 168 20.92 7.64 -1.33
CA GLU A 168 20.48 8.93 -0.80
C GLU A 168 20.73 10.05 -1.83
N GLY A 169 19.71 10.87 -2.11
CA GLY A 169 19.77 11.93 -3.10
C GLY A 169 19.29 11.53 -4.50
N GLU A 170 19.19 10.23 -4.80
CA GLU A 170 18.62 9.73 -6.06
C GLU A 170 17.10 9.56 -5.94
N VAL A 171 16.35 10.51 -6.49
CA VAL A 171 14.88 10.56 -6.39
C VAL A 171 14.21 10.93 -7.71
N ILE A 172 12.99 10.45 -7.89
CA ILE A 172 12.06 10.82 -8.94
C ILE A 172 11.06 11.81 -8.35
N LYS A 173 10.87 12.95 -9.00
CA LYS A 173 9.90 13.98 -8.59
C LYS A 173 8.73 14.00 -9.57
N ILE A 174 7.52 13.77 -9.09
CA ILE A 174 6.28 13.74 -9.91
C ILE A 174 5.25 14.60 -9.18
N GLY A 175 5.00 15.81 -9.69
CA GLY A 175 4.20 16.80 -8.98
C GLY A 175 4.77 17.05 -7.58
N SER A 176 3.97 16.81 -6.54
CA SER A 176 4.37 16.93 -5.13
C SER A 176 4.97 15.66 -4.52
N ARG A 177 4.95 14.52 -5.23
CA ARG A 177 5.51 13.24 -4.73
C ARG A 177 7.00 13.14 -5.04
N VAL A 178 7.74 12.59 -4.08
CA VAL A 178 9.16 12.27 -4.19
C VAL A 178 9.34 10.77 -3.92
N ILE A 179 9.77 10.03 -4.94
CA ILE A 179 9.96 8.58 -4.90
C ILE A 179 11.45 8.27 -4.98
N LYS A 180 11.95 7.28 -4.22
CA LYS A 180 13.37 6.88 -4.32
C LYS A 180 13.64 6.23 -5.67
N ARG A 181 14.67 6.68 -6.39
CA ARG A 181 15.06 6.10 -7.68
C ARG A 181 15.85 4.81 -7.46
N ILE A 182 15.51 3.75 -8.19
CA ILE A 182 16.29 2.52 -8.21
C ILE A 182 17.61 2.81 -8.91
N VAL A 183 18.73 2.52 -8.23
CA VAL A 183 20.08 2.74 -8.76
C VAL A 183 20.80 1.45 -9.13
N ARG A 184 20.29 0.30 -8.70
CA ARG A 184 20.82 -1.03 -9.09
C ARG A 184 19.75 -2.09 -8.90
N VAL A 185 19.70 -3.04 -9.81
CA VAL A 185 18.93 -4.28 -9.65
C VAL A 185 19.90 -5.45 -9.66
N GLY A 186 19.61 -6.51 -8.90
CA GLY A 186 20.23 -7.79 -9.23
C GLY A 186 19.75 -8.99 -8.44
N THR A 187 20.32 -10.15 -8.76
CA THR A 187 20.00 -11.43 -8.13
C THR A 187 21.22 -12.36 -7.95
N HIS A 188 20.96 -13.66 -7.80
CA HIS A 188 21.91 -14.74 -7.60
C HIS A 188 21.53 -15.95 -8.48
N ARG A 189 22.54 -16.63 -9.03
CA ARG A 189 22.37 -17.71 -10.01
C ARG A 189 22.00 -19.06 -9.39
N GLU A 190 22.57 -19.39 -8.23
CA GLU A 190 22.32 -20.62 -7.48
C GLU A 190 21.18 -20.42 -6.48
N GLN A 191 20.37 -21.44 -6.19
CA GLN A 191 19.30 -21.32 -5.20
C GLN A 191 19.85 -21.11 -3.78
N GLY A 192 19.12 -20.38 -2.93
CA GLY A 192 19.45 -20.17 -1.51
C GLY A 192 20.53 -19.12 -1.24
N ARG A 193 21.07 -18.47 -2.28
CA ARG A 193 22.21 -17.55 -2.17
C ARG A 193 21.82 -16.08 -2.03
N PHE A 194 20.54 -15.75 -1.93
CA PHE A 194 20.10 -14.37 -1.76
C PHE A 194 20.70 -13.69 -0.52
N PRO A 195 20.71 -14.31 0.68
CA PRO A 195 21.28 -13.67 1.86
C PRO A 195 22.77 -13.39 1.69
N ASP A 196 23.54 -14.37 1.19
CA ASP A 196 24.98 -14.22 0.94
C ASP A 196 25.26 -13.10 -0.05
N ARG A 197 24.48 -13.02 -1.14
CA ARG A 197 24.63 -11.97 -2.15
C ARG A 197 24.43 -10.57 -1.56
N ILE A 198 23.45 -10.38 -0.69
CA ILE A 198 23.23 -9.09 -0.02
C ILE A 198 24.37 -8.78 0.97
N LEU A 199 24.79 -9.78 1.75
CA LEU A 199 25.89 -9.62 2.69
C LEU A 199 27.22 -9.29 1.97
N ASP A 200 27.48 -9.88 0.81
CA ASP A 200 28.64 -9.56 -0.04
C ASP A 200 28.70 -8.08 -0.43
N HIS A 201 27.55 -7.43 -0.61
CA HIS A 201 27.51 -6.00 -0.88
C HIS A 201 27.92 -5.18 0.35
N PHE A 202 27.36 -5.45 1.53
CA PHE A 202 27.59 -4.63 2.74
C PHE A 202 28.88 -4.97 3.52
N TYR A 203 29.30 -6.22 3.50
CA TYR A 203 30.41 -6.76 4.32
C TYR A 203 31.57 -7.33 3.48
N GLY A 204 31.35 -7.59 2.19
CA GLY A 204 32.35 -8.18 1.31
C GLY A 204 33.36 -7.17 0.76
N ASN A 205 33.90 -7.47 -0.43
CA ASN A 205 34.88 -6.65 -1.14
C ASN A 205 34.63 -6.67 -2.65
N LYS A 206 35.45 -5.98 -3.45
CA LYS A 206 35.33 -5.88 -4.91
C LYS A 206 35.35 -7.23 -5.62
N ASN A 207 35.98 -8.25 -5.04
CA ASN A 207 36.09 -9.58 -5.65
C ASN A 207 34.82 -10.41 -5.41
N SER A 208 34.11 -10.22 -4.29
CA SER A 208 32.81 -10.87 -4.04
C SER A 208 31.63 -10.08 -4.63
N SER A 209 31.80 -8.77 -4.84
CA SER A 209 30.75 -7.87 -5.31
C SER A 209 31.23 -6.98 -6.47
N VAL A 210 30.75 -7.28 -7.67
CA VAL A 210 30.94 -6.43 -8.86
C VAL A 210 30.41 -5.01 -8.63
N PHE A 211 29.37 -4.85 -7.80
CA PHE A 211 28.86 -3.55 -7.42
C PHE A 211 29.91 -2.72 -6.68
N ARG A 212 30.62 -3.31 -5.70
CA ARG A 212 31.70 -2.65 -4.97
C ARG A 212 32.85 -2.28 -5.92
N ARG A 213 33.15 -3.15 -6.88
CA ARG A 213 34.13 -2.85 -7.93
C ARG A 213 33.74 -1.61 -8.74
N HIS A 214 32.49 -1.45 -9.12
CA HIS A 214 32.04 -0.24 -9.83
C HIS A 214 32.08 1.01 -8.96
N LEU A 215 31.64 0.92 -7.70
CA LEU A 215 31.71 2.05 -6.76
C LEU A 215 33.15 2.52 -6.55
N GLY A 216 34.09 1.60 -6.29
CA GLY A 216 35.50 1.95 -6.11
C GLY A 216 36.13 2.60 -7.33
N ALA A 217 35.80 2.10 -8.53
CA ALA A 217 36.28 2.69 -9.78
C ALA A 217 35.74 4.12 -9.97
N ALA A 218 34.46 4.35 -9.66
CA ALA A 218 33.88 5.69 -9.73
C ALA A 218 34.43 6.65 -8.67
N ILE A 219 34.71 6.18 -7.45
CA ILE A 219 35.37 6.98 -6.40
C ILE A 219 36.75 7.44 -6.88
N LEU A 220 37.59 6.51 -7.35
CA LEU A 220 38.92 6.82 -7.87
C LEU A 220 38.86 7.79 -9.06
N ALA A 221 37.98 7.53 -10.03
CA ALA A 221 37.83 8.36 -11.22
C ALA A 221 37.26 9.76 -10.92
N LYS A 222 36.43 9.90 -9.88
CA LYS A 222 35.94 11.21 -9.42
C LYS A 222 37.07 12.05 -8.80
N GLU A 223 37.98 11.42 -8.06
CA GLU A 223 39.14 12.08 -7.46
C GLU A 223 40.18 12.44 -8.53
N ASN A 224 40.53 11.49 -9.40
CA ASN A 224 41.43 11.68 -10.53
C ASN A 224 41.14 10.65 -11.65
N PRO A 225 40.59 11.07 -12.81
CA PRO A 225 40.32 10.17 -13.94
C PRO A 225 41.54 9.42 -14.50
N HIS A 226 42.76 9.92 -14.23
CA HIS A 226 44.02 9.32 -14.65
C HIS A 226 44.75 8.59 -13.51
N ASP A 227 44.08 8.34 -12.38
CA ASP A 227 44.68 7.63 -11.25
C ASP A 227 45.20 6.24 -11.70
N PRO A 228 46.51 5.94 -11.58
CA PRO A 228 47.06 4.64 -11.97
C PRO A 228 46.41 3.47 -11.20
N ARG A 229 45.88 3.73 -10.00
CA ARG A 229 45.15 2.75 -9.19
C ARG A 229 43.85 2.28 -9.84
N LEU A 230 43.27 3.00 -10.81
CA LEU A 230 42.10 2.52 -11.55
C LEU A 230 42.37 1.22 -12.32
N ARG A 231 43.55 1.13 -12.95
CA ARG A 231 44.00 -0.08 -13.66
C ARG A 231 44.30 -1.22 -12.70
N GLU A 232 44.73 -0.90 -11.49
CA GLU A 232 45.00 -1.89 -10.45
C GLU A 232 43.71 -2.41 -9.81
N TRP A 233 42.78 -1.51 -9.51
CA TRP A 233 41.48 -1.79 -8.91
C TRP A 233 40.62 -2.73 -9.76
N THR A 234 40.72 -2.59 -11.08
CA THR A 234 40.00 -3.45 -12.04
C THR A 234 40.58 -4.87 -12.13
N LYS A 235 41.83 -5.09 -11.69
CA LYS A 235 42.47 -6.42 -11.63
C LYS A 235 42.17 -7.13 -10.30
N ARG A 236 42.22 -8.46 -10.30
CA ARG A 236 41.90 -9.30 -9.13
C ARG A 236 42.95 -9.32 -8.01
N ASN A 237 44.15 -8.76 -8.22
CA ASN A 237 45.34 -9.15 -7.44
C ASN A 237 45.70 -8.28 -6.23
N LYS A 238 45.34 -6.99 -6.15
CA LYS A 238 45.67 -6.14 -4.99
C LYS A 238 44.43 -5.52 -4.33
N PRO A 239 44.29 -5.60 -3.00
CA PRO A 239 43.25 -4.89 -2.26
C PRO A 239 43.70 -3.45 -1.98
N LEU A 240 42.93 -2.46 -2.44
CA LEU A 240 43.07 -1.08 -2.01
C LEU A 240 42.15 -0.87 -0.80
N ARG A 241 42.70 -1.04 0.41
CA ARG A 241 41.92 -1.05 1.66
C ARG A 241 41.24 0.30 1.92
N ASP A 242 41.93 1.40 1.66
CA ASP A 242 41.40 2.77 1.74
C ASP A 242 40.14 2.94 0.86
N ILE A 243 40.15 2.38 -0.34
CA ILE A 243 38.99 2.42 -1.25
C ILE A 243 37.87 1.50 -0.76
N GLU A 244 38.18 0.29 -0.28
CA GLU A 244 37.18 -0.61 0.32
C GLU A 244 36.51 -0.03 1.57
N GLU A 245 37.25 0.72 2.39
CA GLU A 245 36.71 1.44 3.55
C GLU A 245 35.76 2.55 3.11
N LYS A 246 36.15 3.36 2.10
CA LYS A 246 35.26 4.38 1.49
C LYS A 246 33.98 3.75 0.93
N ILE A 247 34.09 2.63 0.21
CA ILE A 247 32.92 1.89 -0.31
C ILE A 247 32.03 1.38 0.82
N SER A 248 32.64 0.79 1.86
CA SER A 248 31.90 0.26 3.02
C SER A 248 31.14 1.36 3.73
N LYS A 249 31.78 2.51 3.96
CA LYS A 249 31.13 3.69 4.54
C LYS A 249 29.96 4.15 3.66
N LEU A 250 30.19 4.31 2.36
CA LEU A 250 29.17 4.73 1.40
C LEU A 250 27.95 3.78 1.40
N LEU A 251 28.17 2.48 1.28
CA LEU A 251 27.08 1.49 1.26
C LEU A 251 26.31 1.44 2.58
N ARG A 252 26.99 1.56 3.72
CA ARG A 252 26.34 1.45 5.05
C ARG A 252 25.58 2.72 5.43
N GLU A 253 26.04 3.90 5.01
CA GLU A 253 25.44 5.18 5.38
C GLU A 253 24.41 5.66 4.36
N LYS A 254 24.69 5.52 3.06
CA LYS A 254 23.93 6.17 1.98
C LYS A 254 23.03 5.24 1.18
N PHE A 255 23.25 3.93 1.26
CA PHE A 255 22.45 2.96 0.51
C PHE A 255 21.38 2.28 1.37
N SER A 256 20.29 1.94 0.70
CA SER A 256 19.20 1.13 1.22
C SER A 256 18.73 0.20 0.12
N PHE A 257 18.00 -0.86 0.45
CA PHE A 257 17.49 -1.78 -0.56
C PHE A 257 16.11 -2.31 -0.21
N ARG A 258 15.40 -2.76 -1.25
CA ARG A 258 14.18 -3.55 -1.18
C ARG A 258 14.42 -4.87 -1.91
N TYR A 259 13.58 -5.86 -1.70
CA TYR A 259 13.67 -7.11 -2.44
C TYR A 259 12.30 -7.73 -2.70
N ILE A 260 12.18 -8.47 -3.80
CA ILE A 260 11.05 -9.37 -4.03
C ILE A 260 11.52 -10.82 -3.94
N ARG A 261 10.74 -11.67 -3.29
CA ARG A 261 10.99 -13.10 -3.25
C ARG A 261 10.56 -13.71 -4.59
N VAL A 262 11.50 -14.38 -5.26
CA VAL A 262 11.25 -15.12 -6.51
C VAL A 262 12.00 -16.44 -6.41
N ASP A 263 11.28 -17.51 -6.10
CA ASP A 263 11.91 -18.82 -5.82
C ASP A 263 12.35 -19.53 -7.09
N ASP A 264 11.55 -19.44 -8.17
CA ASP A 264 11.93 -20.02 -9.45
C ASP A 264 13.15 -19.29 -10.03
N ARG A 265 14.15 -20.06 -10.45
CA ARG A 265 15.43 -19.53 -10.91
C ARG A 265 15.31 -18.83 -12.26
N ASP A 266 14.58 -19.41 -13.19
CA ASP A 266 14.54 -18.92 -14.56
C ASP A 266 13.63 -17.69 -14.66
N GLU A 267 12.49 -17.69 -13.94
CA GLU A 267 11.67 -16.51 -13.73
C GLU A 267 12.48 -15.36 -13.12
N ARG A 268 13.30 -15.65 -12.09
CA ARG A 268 14.12 -14.65 -11.40
C ARG A 268 15.15 -14.01 -12.33
N LEU A 269 15.85 -14.81 -13.14
CA LEU A 269 16.85 -14.31 -14.09
C LEU A 269 16.20 -13.55 -15.26
N GLU A 270 15.07 -14.02 -15.78
CA GLU A 270 14.33 -13.31 -16.82
C GLU A 270 13.81 -11.95 -16.31
N LEU A 271 13.24 -11.92 -15.10
CA LEU A 271 12.76 -10.68 -14.49
C LEU A 271 13.89 -9.71 -14.20
N GLU A 272 15.05 -10.17 -13.71
CA GLU A 272 16.23 -9.31 -13.51
C GLU A 272 16.63 -8.61 -14.81
N GLU A 273 16.78 -9.36 -15.91
CA GLU A 273 17.12 -8.80 -17.23
C GLU A 273 16.11 -7.72 -17.65
N ARG A 274 14.82 -8.05 -17.58
CA ARG A 274 13.75 -7.15 -18.04
C ARG A 274 13.62 -5.91 -17.18
N LEU A 275 13.77 -6.04 -15.87
CA LEU A 275 13.76 -4.92 -14.93
C LEU A 275 14.92 -3.97 -15.22
N ILE A 276 16.14 -4.50 -15.39
CA ILE A 276 17.33 -3.67 -15.71
C ILE A 276 17.11 -2.94 -17.04
N SER A 277 16.67 -3.65 -18.09
CA SER A 277 16.41 -3.05 -19.41
C SER A 277 15.36 -1.94 -19.35
N THR A 278 14.23 -2.17 -18.67
CA THR A 278 13.19 -1.14 -18.51
C THR A 278 13.71 0.07 -17.76
N LEU A 279 14.41 -0.14 -16.64
CA LEU A 279 14.94 0.95 -15.81
C LEU A 279 15.99 1.77 -16.56
N ALA A 280 16.92 1.12 -17.27
CA ALA A 280 18.00 1.78 -18.01
C ALA A 280 17.50 2.76 -19.09
N ARG A 281 16.32 2.51 -19.67
CA ARG A 281 15.73 3.36 -20.70
C ARG A 281 15.24 4.72 -20.18
N PHE A 282 14.82 4.80 -18.91
CA PHE A 282 14.14 5.98 -18.35
C PHE A 282 14.89 6.60 -17.17
N SER A 283 15.69 5.82 -16.44
CA SER A 283 16.53 6.31 -15.34
C SER A 283 17.35 7.55 -15.69
N PRO A 284 17.94 7.71 -16.90
CA PRO A 284 18.75 8.89 -17.24
C PRO A 284 18.01 10.23 -17.07
N LYS A 285 16.68 10.26 -17.24
CA LYS A 285 15.85 11.45 -17.03
C LYS A 285 15.84 11.93 -15.57
N TYR A 286 16.16 11.05 -14.62
CA TYR A 286 16.00 11.26 -13.18
C TYR A 286 17.32 11.17 -12.40
N VAL A 287 18.46 11.04 -13.09
CA VAL A 287 19.78 10.96 -12.44
C VAL A 287 20.16 12.33 -11.87
N SER A 288 20.45 12.38 -10.56
CA SER A 288 20.91 13.62 -9.92
C SER A 288 22.22 14.11 -10.55
N PRO A 289 22.47 15.44 -10.62
CA PRO A 289 23.77 15.97 -11.00
C PRO A 289 24.92 15.45 -10.12
N ASN A 290 24.63 15.13 -8.86
CA ASN A 290 25.63 14.70 -7.87
C ASN A 290 25.84 13.18 -7.82
N TRP A 291 25.16 12.41 -8.67
CA TRP A 291 25.24 10.95 -8.64
C TRP A 291 26.66 10.46 -8.96
N LEU A 292 27.25 9.66 -8.06
CA LEU A 292 28.62 9.16 -8.20
C LEU A 292 28.82 8.36 -9.50
N GLY A 293 27.78 7.68 -9.99
CA GLY A 293 27.83 6.87 -11.21
C GLY A 293 28.23 7.66 -12.47
N ARG A 294 28.07 9.00 -12.48
CA ARG A 294 28.52 9.88 -13.57
C ARG A 294 30.03 9.84 -13.79
N TYR A 295 30.81 9.51 -12.76
CA TYR A 295 32.27 9.39 -12.82
C TYR A 295 32.74 7.95 -13.08
N SER A 296 31.82 6.99 -13.21
CA SER A 296 32.18 5.60 -13.50
C SER A 296 32.96 5.51 -14.81
N PRO A 297 34.07 4.75 -14.89
CA PRO A 297 34.76 4.48 -16.15
C PRO A 297 33.89 3.72 -17.18
N SER A 298 32.90 2.96 -16.73
CA SER A 298 31.97 2.23 -17.62
C SER A 298 30.93 3.18 -18.22
N ARG A 299 30.84 3.15 -19.55
CA ARG A 299 29.87 3.92 -20.33
C ARG A 299 28.44 3.48 -20.01
N GLU A 300 28.23 2.18 -19.87
CA GLU A 300 26.95 1.54 -19.57
C GLU A 300 26.35 2.10 -18.27
N ILE A 301 27.18 2.27 -17.23
CA ILE A 301 26.73 2.84 -15.95
C ILE A 301 26.36 4.32 -16.10
N ARG A 302 27.21 5.09 -16.78
CA ARG A 302 26.98 6.54 -16.96
C ARG A 302 25.71 6.80 -17.78
N GLU A 303 25.50 6.06 -18.85
CA GLU A 303 24.41 6.28 -19.80
C GLU A 303 23.08 5.68 -19.34
N SER A 304 23.09 4.55 -18.62
CA SER A 304 21.84 3.94 -18.12
C SER A 304 21.31 4.59 -16.85
N GLY A 305 22.16 5.30 -16.09
CA GLY A 305 21.81 5.78 -14.75
C GLY A 305 21.74 4.66 -13.70
N LEU A 306 22.20 3.45 -14.00
CA LEU A 306 22.20 2.30 -13.08
C LEU A 306 23.63 1.80 -12.83
N TRP A 307 23.87 1.26 -11.65
CA TRP A 307 25.09 0.51 -11.31
C TRP A 307 25.09 -0.91 -11.91
N ASN A 308 24.46 -1.09 -13.07
CA ASN A 308 24.41 -2.32 -13.85
C ASN A 308 25.19 -2.12 -15.16
N VAL A 309 25.83 -3.19 -15.64
CA VAL A 309 26.51 -3.23 -16.95
C VAL A 309 25.81 -4.25 -17.84
N GLU A 310 25.58 -5.45 -17.32
CA GLU A 310 24.76 -6.46 -17.99
C GLU A 310 23.29 -6.00 -18.08
N HIS A 311 22.62 -6.37 -19.18
CA HIS A 311 21.20 -6.15 -19.49
C HIS A 311 20.73 -4.70 -19.73
N VAL A 312 21.55 -3.66 -19.51
CA VAL A 312 21.12 -2.26 -19.71
C VAL A 312 20.70 -1.96 -21.16
N ASN A 313 21.26 -2.69 -22.13
CA ASN A 313 20.94 -2.58 -23.56
C ASN A 313 20.08 -3.75 -24.07
N SER A 314 19.53 -4.60 -23.18
CA SER A 314 18.72 -5.73 -23.62
C SER A 314 17.45 -5.24 -24.31
N PRO A 315 17.02 -5.88 -25.42
CA PRO A 315 15.74 -5.54 -26.06
C PRO A 315 14.54 -6.05 -25.24
N ARG A 316 14.77 -6.90 -24.23
CA ARG A 316 13.72 -7.49 -23.39
C ARG A 316 13.40 -6.55 -22.23
N TYR A 317 12.25 -5.90 -22.28
CA TYR A 317 11.73 -5.03 -21.22
C TYR A 317 10.51 -5.67 -20.53
N ILE A 318 10.10 -5.09 -19.40
CA ILE A 318 8.83 -5.39 -18.72
C ILE A 318 7.67 -4.94 -19.60
N GLY A 319 6.88 -5.90 -20.09
CA GLY A 319 5.58 -5.65 -20.70
C GLY A 319 4.44 -5.84 -19.69
N PRO A 320 3.17 -5.66 -20.11
CA PRO A 320 2.01 -5.75 -19.22
C PRO A 320 1.92 -7.07 -18.45
N LYS A 321 2.23 -8.20 -19.09
CA LYS A 321 2.24 -9.53 -18.45
C LYS A 321 3.26 -9.60 -17.32
N GLN A 322 4.49 -9.14 -17.57
CA GLN A 322 5.55 -9.15 -16.57
C GLN A 322 5.27 -8.15 -15.44
N LEU A 323 4.65 -7.02 -15.75
CA LEU A 323 4.25 -6.03 -14.74
C LEU A 323 3.19 -6.60 -13.79
N ALA A 324 2.17 -7.27 -14.31
CA ALA A 324 1.16 -7.96 -13.49
C ALA A 324 1.79 -9.06 -12.62
N ARG A 325 2.76 -9.81 -13.17
CA ARG A 325 3.49 -10.82 -12.41
C ARG A 325 4.38 -10.19 -11.33
N LEU A 326 5.05 -9.08 -11.61
CA LEU A 326 5.83 -8.31 -10.63
C LEU A 326 4.93 -7.84 -9.48
N GLU A 327 3.76 -7.29 -9.79
CA GLU A 327 2.77 -6.87 -8.79
C GLU A 327 2.34 -8.04 -7.90
N GLN A 328 2.07 -9.21 -8.48
CA GLN A 328 1.78 -10.42 -7.72
C GLN A 328 2.95 -10.82 -6.79
N LEU A 329 4.19 -10.83 -7.30
CA LEU A 329 5.38 -11.16 -6.51
C LEU A 329 5.62 -10.17 -5.37
N VAL A 330 5.33 -8.89 -5.58
CA VAL A 330 5.35 -7.86 -4.52
C VAL A 330 4.36 -8.23 -3.42
N TYR A 331 3.11 -8.54 -3.76
CA TYR A 331 2.10 -8.94 -2.77
C TYR A 331 2.42 -10.27 -2.07
N GLU A 332 2.98 -11.25 -2.77
CA GLU A 332 3.42 -12.53 -2.19
C GLU A 332 4.59 -12.33 -1.22
N THR A 333 5.56 -11.47 -1.59
CA THR A 333 6.66 -11.06 -0.71
C THR A 333 6.10 -10.40 0.55
N LEU A 334 5.13 -9.51 0.38
CA LEU A 334 4.43 -8.85 1.47
C LEU A 334 3.77 -9.83 2.42
N ALA A 335 2.98 -10.75 1.88
CA ALA A 335 2.28 -11.75 2.67
C ALA A 335 3.27 -12.64 3.44
N ALA A 336 4.43 -12.95 2.87
CA ALA A 336 5.48 -13.72 3.52
C ALA A 336 6.15 -12.94 4.66
N GLU A 337 6.52 -11.68 4.45
CA GLU A 337 7.17 -10.84 5.47
C GLU A 337 6.26 -10.47 6.64
N THR A 338 4.95 -10.40 6.38
CA THR A 338 3.93 -10.16 7.39
C THR A 338 3.45 -11.42 8.09
N ARG A 339 3.86 -12.61 7.62
CA ARG A 339 3.35 -13.88 8.15
C ARG A 339 3.71 -14.03 9.62
N GLY A 340 2.68 -14.03 10.47
CA GLY A 340 2.82 -14.14 11.93
C GLY A 340 3.08 -12.82 12.65
N LYS A 341 3.30 -11.72 11.94
CA LYS A 341 3.40 -10.38 12.55
C LYS A 341 2.04 -9.70 12.57
N ARG A 342 1.69 -9.14 13.72
CA ARG A 342 0.44 -8.40 13.93
C ARG A 342 0.71 -7.13 14.72
N ALA A 343 0.06 -6.06 14.31
CA ALA A 343 0.09 -4.77 14.97
C ALA A 343 -1.17 -4.58 15.82
N LEU A 344 -1.02 -3.99 17.00
CA LEU A 344 -2.11 -3.48 17.81
C LEU A 344 -1.96 -1.98 17.98
N MET A 345 -2.97 -1.23 17.55
CA MET A 345 -3.06 0.21 17.74
C MET A 345 -3.94 0.54 18.92
N LEU A 346 -3.43 1.36 19.84
CA LEU A 346 -4.21 1.92 20.94
C LEU A 346 -4.52 3.39 20.65
N ILE A 347 -5.80 3.72 20.53
CA ILE A 347 -6.27 5.07 20.24
C ILE A 347 -7.12 5.60 21.42
N PRO A 348 -7.06 6.89 21.76
CA PRO A 348 -7.86 7.44 22.84
C PRO A 348 -9.32 7.63 22.42
N CYS A 349 -10.27 7.50 23.36
CA CYS A 349 -11.63 8.01 23.16
C CYS A 349 -11.65 9.54 23.04
N CYS A 350 -12.82 10.13 22.75
CA CYS A 350 -12.98 11.59 22.70
C CYS A 350 -14.20 12.10 23.47
N LYS A 351 -14.16 13.39 23.81
CA LYS A 351 -15.25 14.10 24.47
C LYS A 351 -16.51 14.15 23.59
N SER A 352 -16.36 14.60 22.34
CA SER A 352 -17.46 14.74 21.39
C SER A 352 -18.03 13.38 20.99
N LYS A 353 -19.32 13.17 21.25
CA LYS A 353 -20.04 11.93 20.94
C LYS A 353 -21.28 12.24 20.12
N ASN A 354 -21.69 11.30 19.29
CA ASN A 354 -22.90 11.41 18.49
C ASN A 354 -23.69 10.10 18.56
N VAL A 355 -24.90 10.17 19.08
CA VAL A 355 -25.70 9.00 19.43
C VAL A 355 -26.58 8.62 18.26
N TYR A 356 -26.38 7.41 17.74
CA TYR A 356 -27.20 6.82 16.68
C TYR A 356 -27.64 5.42 17.10
N PRO A 357 -28.94 5.10 17.03
CA PRO A 357 -29.40 3.71 17.13
C PRO A 357 -28.75 2.89 16.03
N THR A 358 -28.19 1.72 16.37
CA THR A 358 -27.55 0.85 15.38
C THR A 358 -28.31 -0.46 15.27
N ASN A 359 -28.64 -0.83 14.03
CA ASN A 359 -29.21 -2.14 13.69
C ASN A 359 -28.11 -3.14 13.29
N ASN A 360 -26.84 -2.73 13.30
CA ASN A 360 -25.72 -3.57 12.90
C ASN A 360 -25.38 -4.58 14.00
N ALA A 361 -24.88 -5.75 13.59
CA ALA A 361 -24.30 -6.70 14.54
C ALA A 361 -23.17 -6.04 15.33
N LEU A 362 -23.23 -6.17 16.66
CA LEU A 362 -22.27 -5.59 17.60
C LEU A 362 -21.32 -6.66 18.11
N SER A 363 -20.04 -6.32 18.25
CA SER A 363 -19.07 -7.27 18.79
C SER A 363 -19.21 -7.43 20.30
N THR A 364 -18.87 -8.63 20.78
CA THR A 364 -18.81 -8.88 22.22
C THR A 364 -17.62 -8.15 22.84
N PRO A 365 -17.76 -7.61 24.07
CA PRO A 365 -16.65 -7.03 24.81
C PRO A 365 -15.48 -8.01 25.02
N LEU A 366 -14.30 -7.49 25.37
CA LEU A 366 -13.17 -8.33 25.73
C LEU A 366 -13.47 -9.16 26.99
N PRO A 367 -13.03 -10.44 27.05
CA PRO A 367 -13.25 -11.27 28.24
C PRO A 367 -12.76 -10.60 29.53
N GLY A 368 -13.61 -10.57 30.55
CA GLY A 368 -13.33 -9.97 31.86
C GLY A 368 -13.48 -8.44 31.96
N ILE A 369 -13.73 -7.72 30.85
CA ILE A 369 -13.80 -6.24 30.89
C ILE A 369 -15.06 -5.73 31.60
N ASN A 370 -16.18 -6.46 31.49
CA ASN A 370 -17.46 -6.03 32.04
C ASN A 370 -17.45 -5.97 33.58
N ASP A 371 -16.70 -6.83 34.25
CA ASP A 371 -16.57 -6.79 35.71
C ASP A 371 -15.93 -5.47 36.16
N LEU A 372 -14.87 -5.04 35.45
CA LEU A 372 -14.20 -3.77 35.75
C LEU A 372 -15.08 -2.57 35.40
N ARG A 373 -15.80 -2.63 34.27
CA ARG A 373 -16.76 -1.58 33.86
C ARG A 373 -17.88 -1.42 34.88
N ASN A 374 -18.43 -2.52 35.38
CA ASN A 374 -19.50 -2.50 36.39
C ASN A 374 -19.01 -1.89 37.70
N LYS A 375 -17.77 -2.18 38.13
CA LYS A 375 -17.16 -1.52 39.29
C LYS A 375 -17.02 -0.02 39.09
N LEU A 376 -16.52 0.43 37.93
CA LEU A 376 -16.38 1.85 37.64
C LEU A 376 -17.73 2.55 37.54
N LEU A 377 -18.72 1.90 36.93
CA LEU A 377 -20.07 2.45 36.79
C LEU A 377 -20.73 2.69 38.15
N LYS A 378 -20.56 1.76 39.11
CA LYS A 378 -21.03 1.94 40.49
C LYS A 378 -20.37 3.13 41.18
N LEU A 379 -19.06 3.31 41.00
CA LEU A 379 -18.33 4.46 41.55
C LEU A 379 -18.75 5.78 40.88
N LEU A 380 -18.99 5.77 39.58
CA LEU A 380 -19.54 6.93 38.85
C LEU A 380 -20.92 7.30 39.38
N GLN A 381 -21.82 6.32 39.54
CA GLN A 381 -23.16 6.50 40.11
C GLN A 381 -23.11 7.06 41.53
N ALA A 382 -22.15 6.63 42.34
CA ALA A 382 -21.95 7.12 43.70
C ALA A 382 -21.28 8.50 43.79
N THR A 383 -20.81 9.07 42.67
CA THR A 383 -20.12 10.37 42.65
C THR A 383 -21.08 11.45 42.14
N PRO A 384 -21.63 12.34 42.98
CA PRO A 384 -22.69 13.28 42.57
C PRO A 384 -22.32 14.13 41.35
N SER A 385 -21.12 14.71 41.36
CA SER A 385 -20.61 15.56 40.26
C SER A 385 -20.42 14.85 38.91
N LEU A 386 -20.39 13.52 38.90
CA LEU A 386 -20.34 12.70 37.68
C LEU A 386 -21.73 12.17 37.33
N ARG A 387 -22.47 11.67 38.31
CA ARG A 387 -23.84 11.16 38.17
C ARG A 387 -24.78 12.20 37.57
N GLU A 388 -24.63 13.46 37.97
CA GLU A 388 -25.51 14.57 37.58
C GLU A 388 -25.16 15.17 36.20
N ARG A 389 -24.11 14.69 35.54
CA ARG A 389 -23.78 15.13 34.17
C ARG A 389 -24.90 14.68 33.21
N PRO A 390 -25.47 15.59 32.40
CA PRO A 390 -26.57 15.26 31.49
C PRO A 390 -26.27 14.07 30.55
N GLU A 391 -25.04 13.96 30.04
CA GLU A 391 -24.56 12.87 29.18
C GLU A 391 -24.64 11.51 29.89
N ASN A 392 -24.31 11.48 31.18
CA ASN A 392 -24.33 10.24 31.96
C ASN A 392 -25.78 9.84 32.26
N GLN A 393 -26.63 10.79 32.64
CA GLN A 393 -28.05 10.53 32.93
C GLN A 393 -28.80 10.01 31.72
N ARG A 394 -28.64 10.63 30.54
CA ARG A 394 -29.34 10.19 29.32
C ARG A 394 -28.69 8.98 28.64
N GLY A 395 -27.41 8.74 28.92
CA GLY A 395 -26.59 7.68 28.33
C GLY A 395 -26.41 6.48 29.27
N VAL A 396 -25.19 6.30 29.80
CA VAL A 396 -24.79 5.10 30.55
C VAL A 396 -25.66 4.78 31.78
N LEU A 397 -26.26 5.80 32.42
CA LEU A 397 -27.13 5.61 33.58
C LEU A 397 -28.59 5.35 33.22
N ASN A 398 -28.99 5.52 31.97
CA ASN A 398 -30.33 5.24 31.48
C ASN A 398 -30.35 3.83 30.84
N PRO A 399 -31.08 2.85 31.41
CA PRO A 399 -31.20 1.50 30.84
C PRO A 399 -31.79 1.45 29.42
N ASN A 400 -32.56 2.47 29.04
CA ASN A 400 -33.21 2.58 27.73
C ASN A 400 -32.37 3.37 26.70
N ALA A 401 -31.22 3.90 27.09
CA ALA A 401 -30.34 4.59 26.14
C ALA A 401 -29.87 3.66 25.01
N PRO A 402 -29.82 4.14 23.76
CA PRO A 402 -29.39 3.31 22.64
C PRO A 402 -27.90 2.94 22.76
N LEU A 403 -27.57 1.76 22.23
CA LEU A 403 -26.19 1.39 21.94
C LEU A 403 -25.80 1.95 20.57
N THR A 404 -24.62 2.57 20.51
CA THR A 404 -23.99 3.01 19.26
C THR A 404 -22.65 2.29 19.12
N ARG A 405 -22.28 1.87 17.91
CA ARG A 405 -20.94 1.31 17.65
C ARG A 405 -19.88 2.33 18.07
N ALA A 406 -18.84 1.91 18.76
CA ALA A 406 -17.83 2.83 19.30
C ALA A 406 -17.22 3.75 18.22
N ILE A 407 -16.93 3.22 17.03
CA ILE A 407 -16.41 4.01 15.90
C ILE A 407 -17.40 5.07 15.39
N ASP A 408 -18.70 4.88 15.57
CA ASP A 408 -19.76 5.81 15.16
C ASP A 408 -20.11 6.80 16.27
N LEU A 409 -19.98 6.38 17.52
CA LEU A 409 -20.22 7.24 18.67
C LEU A 409 -19.16 8.36 18.76
N TYR A 410 -17.88 8.03 18.64
CA TYR A 410 -16.80 9.00 18.81
C TYR A 410 -16.61 9.88 17.56
N VAL A 411 -16.79 11.20 17.70
CA VAL A 411 -16.75 12.18 16.58
C VAL A 411 -15.77 13.34 16.82
N GLY A 412 -14.79 13.14 17.69
CA GLY A 412 -13.69 14.09 17.91
C GLY A 412 -12.80 14.25 16.66
N ASN A 413 -11.90 15.24 16.69
CA ASN A 413 -11.04 15.56 15.56
C ASN A 413 -10.24 14.34 15.02
N PHE A 414 -9.71 13.49 15.92
CA PHE A 414 -9.02 12.26 15.54
C PHE A 414 -9.91 11.35 14.70
N TYR A 415 -11.13 11.08 15.19
CA TYR A 415 -12.08 10.17 14.56
C TYR A 415 -12.61 10.72 13.24
N ARG A 416 -12.91 12.01 13.16
CA ARG A 416 -13.33 12.66 11.90
C ARG A 416 -12.27 12.51 10.81
N LYS A 417 -10.99 12.68 11.15
CA LYS A 417 -9.88 12.56 10.19
C LYS A 417 -9.55 11.11 9.85
N ALA A 418 -9.56 10.20 10.82
CA ALA A 418 -9.19 8.80 10.63
C ALA A 418 -10.35 7.86 10.26
N LYS A 419 -11.59 8.35 10.15
CA LYS A 419 -12.82 7.54 10.02
C LYS A 419 -12.71 6.46 8.93
N LYS A 420 -12.31 6.86 7.72
CA LYS A 420 -12.17 5.98 6.56
C LYS A 420 -11.19 4.83 6.86
N VAL A 421 -10.02 5.15 7.38
CA VAL A 421 -8.98 4.15 7.72
C VAL A 421 -9.43 3.21 8.83
N LEU A 422 -10.12 3.72 9.86
CA LEU A 422 -10.66 2.88 10.93
C LEU A 422 -11.76 1.93 10.42
N LEU A 423 -12.60 2.37 9.47
CA LEU A 423 -13.59 1.53 8.82
C LEU A 423 -12.93 0.48 7.90
N ASP A 424 -11.90 0.86 7.15
CA ASP A 424 -11.10 -0.06 6.33
C ASP A 424 -10.51 -1.19 7.19
N ILE A 425 -9.94 -0.85 8.35
CA ILE A 425 -9.42 -1.84 9.30
C ILE A 425 -10.55 -2.73 9.84
N LEU A 426 -11.67 -2.13 10.26
CA LEU A 426 -12.83 -2.86 10.77
C LEU A 426 -13.38 -3.86 9.73
N HIS A 427 -13.45 -3.46 8.46
CA HIS A 427 -13.93 -4.31 7.37
C HIS A 427 -12.89 -5.33 6.88
N GLY A 428 -11.75 -5.46 7.57
CA GLY A 428 -10.77 -6.49 7.29
C GLY A 428 -9.84 -6.19 6.11
N LYS A 429 -9.78 -4.95 5.61
CA LYS A 429 -8.83 -4.55 4.56
C LYS A 429 -7.38 -4.75 5.00
N TYR A 430 -7.11 -4.64 6.30
CA TYR A 430 -5.80 -4.86 6.91
C TYR A 430 -5.88 -5.91 8.03
N PRO A 431 -5.95 -7.20 7.70
CA PRO A 431 -6.27 -8.27 8.66
C PRO A 431 -5.17 -8.52 9.72
N HIS A 432 -3.98 -7.95 9.54
CA HIS A 432 -2.86 -8.00 10.49
C HIS A 432 -2.84 -6.82 11.47
N ILE A 433 -3.76 -5.86 11.33
CA ILE A 433 -3.86 -4.65 12.15
C ILE A 433 -5.08 -4.76 13.05
N HIS A 434 -4.84 -4.67 14.36
CA HIS A 434 -5.87 -4.60 15.38
C HIS A 434 -5.95 -3.18 15.92
N VAL A 435 -7.16 -2.72 16.27
CA VAL A 435 -7.36 -1.41 16.91
C VAL A 435 -8.21 -1.61 18.16
N LEU A 436 -7.76 -1.04 19.28
CA LEU A 436 -8.53 -0.91 20.50
C LEU A 436 -8.61 0.56 20.90
N ILE A 437 -9.82 1.01 21.24
CA ILE A 437 -10.06 2.33 21.83
C ILE A 437 -9.85 2.21 23.34
N VAL A 438 -9.05 3.11 23.90
CA VAL A 438 -8.90 3.27 25.35
C VAL A 438 -9.89 4.33 25.80
N SER A 439 -10.93 3.91 26.51
CA SER A 439 -12.04 4.73 27.00
C SER A 439 -11.92 5.00 28.49
N ALA A 440 -12.19 6.23 28.92
CA ALA A 440 -12.23 6.58 30.33
C ALA A 440 -13.24 5.74 31.14
N LEU A 441 -14.41 5.47 30.55
CA LEU A 441 -15.47 4.70 31.22
C LEU A 441 -15.44 3.20 30.88
N TYR A 442 -15.15 2.85 29.62
CA TYR A 442 -15.24 1.47 29.16
C TYR A 442 -13.90 0.72 29.16
N GLY A 443 -12.78 1.38 29.52
CA GLY A 443 -11.46 0.76 29.56
C GLY A 443 -10.94 0.45 28.16
N LEU A 444 -11.09 -0.80 27.69
CA LEU A 444 -10.74 -1.22 26.33
C LEU A 444 -12.03 -1.50 25.54
N VAL A 445 -12.12 -0.96 24.33
CA VAL A 445 -13.32 -1.05 23.48
C VAL A 445 -12.92 -1.39 22.04
N LYS A 446 -13.64 -2.34 21.41
CA LYS A 446 -13.46 -2.62 19.97
C LYS A 446 -14.18 -1.57 19.12
N LEU A 447 -13.78 -1.39 17.86
CA LEU A 447 -14.39 -0.38 16.96
C LEU A 447 -15.89 -0.62 16.74
N ASP A 448 -16.32 -1.88 16.69
CA ASP A 448 -17.69 -2.34 16.45
C ASP A 448 -18.43 -2.77 17.73
N GLU A 449 -17.88 -2.46 18.90
CA GLU A 449 -18.54 -2.73 20.16
C GLU A 449 -19.65 -1.70 20.42
N GLY A 450 -20.81 -2.15 20.88
CA GLY A 450 -21.90 -1.27 21.27
C GLY A 450 -21.64 -0.61 22.61
N ILE A 451 -21.59 0.72 22.65
CA ILE A 451 -21.42 1.50 23.88
C ILE A 451 -22.47 2.61 23.96
N ARG A 452 -22.81 3.02 25.19
CA ARG A 452 -23.73 4.15 25.47
C ARG A 452 -22.94 5.45 25.63
N GLU A 453 -23.62 6.57 25.39
CA GLU A 453 -23.09 7.91 25.70
C GLU A 453 -22.69 8.02 27.18
N TYR A 454 -21.66 8.81 27.46
CA TYR A 454 -21.19 9.12 28.80
C TYR A 454 -20.35 10.41 28.77
N GLU A 455 -20.11 11.02 29.93
CA GLU A 455 -19.11 12.06 30.12
C GLU A 455 -18.23 11.75 31.32
N LEU A 456 -17.02 11.27 31.02
CA LEU A 456 -15.98 10.93 31.98
C LEU A 456 -14.60 11.14 31.34
N THR A 457 -13.68 11.71 32.10
CA THR A 457 -12.27 11.89 31.73
C THR A 457 -11.37 11.02 32.60
N MET A 458 -10.15 10.76 32.14
CA MET A 458 -9.18 9.98 32.91
C MET A 458 -8.72 10.67 34.21
N ASP A 459 -8.90 12.00 34.31
CA ASP A 459 -8.49 12.80 35.47
C ASP A 459 -9.62 13.07 36.48
N ASP A 460 -10.87 12.77 36.13
CA ASP A 460 -12.01 12.90 37.03
C ASP A 460 -11.77 12.10 38.33
N LYS A 461 -12.17 12.68 39.47
CA LYS A 461 -12.12 12.03 40.79
C LYS A 461 -13.43 11.28 41.04
N LEU A 462 -13.30 10.03 41.47
CA LEU A 462 -14.41 9.20 41.95
C LEU A 462 -14.72 9.50 43.41
N VAL A 463 -15.85 8.99 43.92
CA VAL A 463 -16.34 9.18 45.29
C VAL A 463 -15.30 8.82 46.38
N ASN A 464 -14.41 7.87 46.09
CA ASN A 464 -13.33 7.44 46.99
C ASN A 464 -12.04 8.29 46.84
N GLY A 465 -12.10 9.40 46.11
CA GLY A 465 -10.98 10.32 45.88
C GLY A 465 -9.97 9.85 44.81
N ILE A 466 -10.10 8.63 44.29
CA ILE A 466 -9.20 8.07 43.27
C ILE A 466 -9.54 8.66 41.89
N ARG A 467 -8.52 9.03 41.11
CA ARG A 467 -8.69 9.43 39.71
C ARG A 467 -8.96 8.21 38.81
N VAL A 468 -9.77 8.37 37.77
CA VAL A 468 -10.18 7.28 36.87
C VAL A 468 -9.01 6.48 36.29
N TYR A 469 -7.92 7.13 35.86
CA TYR A 469 -6.76 6.39 35.35
C TYR A 469 -6.08 5.51 36.42
N LYS A 470 -6.03 5.97 37.69
CA LYS A 470 -5.52 5.19 38.82
C LYS A 470 -6.45 4.03 39.17
N PHE A 471 -7.77 4.20 39.01
CA PHE A 471 -8.71 3.09 39.11
C PHE A 471 -8.35 1.98 38.10
N TRP A 472 -8.15 2.32 36.82
CA TRP A 472 -7.79 1.33 35.80
C TRP A 472 -6.44 0.65 36.04
N GLN A 473 -5.45 1.39 36.59
CA GLN A 473 -4.18 0.80 37.03
C GLN A 473 -4.39 -0.25 38.13
N ARG A 474 -5.15 0.10 39.18
CA ARG A 474 -5.41 -0.76 40.35
C ARG A 474 -6.23 -2.00 40.02
N GLU A 475 -7.27 -1.84 39.21
CA GLU A 475 -8.15 -2.94 38.80
C GLU A 475 -7.54 -3.87 37.73
N GLY A 476 -6.33 -3.55 37.25
CA GLY A 476 -5.59 -4.45 36.37
C GLY A 476 -6.09 -4.48 34.93
N LEU A 477 -6.56 -3.36 34.38
CA LEU A 477 -6.94 -3.25 32.95
C LEU A 477 -5.82 -3.75 32.03
N TRP A 478 -4.56 -3.53 32.42
CA TRP A 478 -3.38 -3.98 31.71
C TRP A 478 -3.32 -5.50 31.53
N LYS A 479 -3.88 -6.30 32.45
CA LYS A 479 -3.92 -7.77 32.34
C LYS A 479 -4.86 -8.22 31.22
N ILE A 480 -5.99 -7.53 31.05
CA ILE A 480 -6.92 -7.78 29.93
C ILE A 480 -6.24 -7.48 28.60
N LEU A 481 -5.50 -6.37 28.54
CA LEU A 481 -4.73 -6.01 27.34
C LEU A 481 -3.61 -7.03 27.06
N LEU A 482 -2.87 -7.47 28.08
CA LEU A 482 -1.83 -8.49 27.95
C LEU A 482 -2.40 -9.82 27.41
N ASN A 483 -3.53 -10.26 27.95
CA ASN A 483 -4.22 -11.46 27.46
C ASN A 483 -4.65 -11.31 26.00
N TYR A 484 -5.14 -10.14 25.61
CA TYR A 484 -5.48 -9.84 24.22
C TYR A 484 -4.25 -9.91 23.30
N ILE A 485 -3.13 -9.31 23.72
CA ILE A 485 -1.85 -9.30 23.00
C ILE A 485 -1.39 -10.75 22.74
N HIS A 486 -1.35 -11.59 23.77
CA HIS A 486 -0.92 -12.99 23.63
C HIS A 486 -1.89 -13.81 22.78
N LYS A 487 -3.20 -13.73 23.05
CA LYS A 487 -4.23 -14.49 22.32
C LYS A 487 -4.21 -14.19 20.82
N ASN A 488 -3.97 -12.94 20.46
CA ASN A 488 -3.95 -12.49 19.07
C ASN A 488 -2.55 -12.50 18.46
N LYS A 489 -1.52 -13.03 19.15
CA LYS A 489 -0.13 -13.08 18.67
C LYS A 489 0.37 -11.72 18.19
N ILE A 490 0.07 -10.66 18.95
CA ILE A 490 0.51 -9.31 18.64
C ILE A 490 2.02 -9.22 18.82
N THR A 491 2.69 -8.68 17.81
CA THR A 491 4.16 -8.51 17.75
C THR A 491 4.59 -7.06 17.89
N HIS A 492 3.71 -6.13 17.53
CA HIS A 492 3.97 -4.70 17.52
C HIS A 492 2.78 -3.97 18.16
N ILE A 493 3.06 -3.06 19.08
CA ILE A 493 2.06 -2.23 19.75
C ILE A 493 2.39 -0.77 19.47
N TRP A 494 1.41 -0.06 18.92
CA TRP A 494 1.50 1.36 18.60
C TRP A 494 0.51 2.13 19.48
N SER A 495 1.04 2.81 20.50
CA SER A 495 0.26 3.67 21.37
C SER A 495 0.15 5.07 20.77
N LEU A 496 -1.06 5.47 20.37
CA LEU A 496 -1.39 6.85 19.99
C LEU A 496 -2.06 7.59 21.17
N LEU A 497 -1.92 7.03 22.37
CA LEU A 497 -2.52 7.55 23.60
C LEU A 497 -1.78 8.81 24.07
N PRO A 498 -2.50 9.84 24.56
CA PRO A 498 -1.85 10.96 25.20
C PRO A 498 -1.19 10.54 26.50
N ASN A 499 -0.07 11.21 26.80
CA ASN A 499 0.70 11.05 28.03
C ASN A 499 0.95 12.43 28.63
N SER A 500 -0.09 13.04 29.17
CA SER A 500 0.02 14.31 29.90
C SER A 500 -0.74 14.21 31.23
N THR A 501 -0.47 15.15 32.12
CA THR A 501 -1.19 15.28 33.41
C THR A 501 -2.70 15.43 33.20
N GLN A 502 -3.12 16.14 32.15
CA GLN A 502 -4.53 16.34 31.81
C GLN A 502 -5.17 15.13 31.11
N TYR A 503 -4.37 14.34 30.38
CA TYR A 503 -4.86 13.19 29.60
C TYR A 503 -3.94 11.97 29.80
N PRO A 504 -3.95 11.31 30.97
CA PRO A 504 -3.01 10.25 31.33
C PRO A 504 -3.37 8.86 30.76
N TYR A 505 -3.83 8.78 29.51
CA TYR A 505 -4.27 7.52 28.89
C TYR A 505 -3.13 6.51 28.72
N HIS A 506 -1.96 6.98 28.32
CA HIS A 506 -0.79 6.11 28.19
C HIS A 506 -0.32 5.56 29.56
N GLN A 507 -0.49 6.34 30.63
CA GLN A 507 -0.09 5.98 31.99
C GLN A 507 -0.93 4.83 32.55
N VAL A 508 -2.18 4.65 32.11
CA VAL A 508 -3.04 3.52 32.49
C VAL A 508 -2.33 2.16 32.32
N PHE A 509 -1.39 2.07 31.39
CA PHE A 509 -0.68 0.85 31.03
C PHE A 509 0.80 0.82 31.45
N GLU A 510 1.24 1.66 32.40
CA GLU A 510 2.63 1.66 32.92
C GLU A 510 3.15 0.26 33.28
N GLU A 511 2.34 -0.53 33.97
CA GLU A 511 2.70 -1.92 34.33
C GLU A 511 2.79 -2.85 33.11
N LEU A 512 1.95 -2.64 32.09
CA LEU A 512 2.06 -3.37 30.83
C LEU A 512 3.39 -3.04 30.15
N TRP A 513 3.73 -1.75 30.05
CA TRP A 513 4.96 -1.29 29.40
C TRP A 513 6.20 -1.82 30.13
N ARG A 514 6.16 -1.86 31.46
CA ARG A 514 7.20 -2.52 32.28
C ARG A 514 7.30 -4.01 32.00
N THR A 515 6.17 -4.70 31.89
CA THR A 515 6.11 -6.15 31.63
C THR A 515 6.65 -6.50 30.24
N LEU A 516 6.27 -5.72 29.22
CA LEU A 516 6.63 -6.00 27.82
C LEU A 516 8.07 -5.62 27.46
N ARG A 517 8.75 -4.78 28.27
CA ARG A 517 10.15 -4.38 28.02
C ARG A 517 11.13 -5.55 27.85
N ASN A 518 10.85 -6.68 28.50
CA ASN A 518 11.71 -7.88 28.47
C ASN A 518 11.19 -8.96 27.50
N THR A 519 10.34 -8.58 26.55
CA THR A 519 9.72 -9.48 25.58
C THR A 519 10.11 -9.08 24.15
N PRO A 520 9.99 -9.96 23.15
CA PRO A 520 10.23 -9.60 21.75
C PRO A 520 9.16 -8.67 21.15
N ILE A 521 8.11 -8.32 21.90
CA ILE A 521 7.02 -7.47 21.43
C ILE A 521 7.49 -6.02 21.39
N LYS A 522 7.50 -5.42 20.19
CA LYS A 522 7.90 -4.02 20.03
C LYS A 522 6.78 -3.10 20.51
N CYS A 523 7.08 -2.23 21.47
CA CYS A 523 6.14 -1.24 21.99
C CYS A 523 6.61 0.16 21.61
N ILE A 524 5.80 0.89 20.85
CA ILE A 524 6.14 2.21 20.32
C ILE A 524 5.07 3.20 20.78
N HIS A 525 5.50 4.26 21.45
CA HIS A 525 4.65 5.41 21.76
C HIS A 525 4.84 6.46 20.66
N VAL A 526 3.76 6.80 19.96
CA VAL A 526 3.80 7.79 18.87
C VAL A 526 3.79 9.19 19.49
N GLU A 527 4.96 9.81 19.53
CA GLU A 527 5.13 11.21 19.90
C GLU A 527 4.94 12.11 18.68
N VAL A 528 4.16 13.18 18.84
CA VAL A 528 3.96 14.18 17.80
C VAL A 528 4.50 15.51 18.35
N PRO A 529 5.63 16.02 17.82
CA PRO A 529 6.21 17.29 18.27
C PRO A 529 5.24 18.47 18.11
N GLU A 530 5.32 19.42 19.05
CA GLU A 530 4.68 20.76 18.97
C GLU A 530 3.16 20.74 18.74
N ALA A 531 2.45 19.86 19.43
CA ALA A 531 1.02 19.70 19.27
C ALA A 531 0.31 20.26 20.51
N GLY A 532 -0.20 21.49 20.41
CA GLY A 532 -1.19 22.03 21.35
C GLY A 532 -2.56 21.37 21.15
N SER A 533 -3.62 22.16 20.95
CA SER A 533 -4.99 21.67 20.68
C SER A 533 -5.13 20.79 19.42
N SER A 534 -4.11 20.74 18.56
CA SER A 534 -4.06 19.94 17.31
C SER A 534 -3.58 18.50 17.47
N THR A 535 -3.23 18.04 18.69
CA THR A 535 -2.74 16.67 18.99
C THR A 535 -3.55 15.55 18.36
N GLY A 536 -4.89 15.60 18.49
CA GLY A 536 -5.77 14.58 17.93
C GLY A 536 -5.75 14.54 16.40
N ILE A 537 -5.62 15.70 15.73
CA ILE A 537 -5.57 15.78 14.27
C ILE A 537 -4.25 15.20 13.77
N LYS A 538 -3.12 15.66 14.33
CA LYS A 538 -1.79 15.23 13.88
C LYS A 538 -1.57 13.72 14.08
N ARG A 539 -2.07 13.13 15.18
CA ARG A 539 -2.02 11.67 15.38
C ARG A 539 -2.88 10.91 14.37
N ALA A 540 -4.04 11.46 14.00
CA ALA A 540 -4.87 10.88 12.95
C ALA A 540 -4.22 11.02 11.58
N GLU A 541 -3.54 12.14 11.28
CA GLU A 541 -2.78 12.33 10.04
C GLU A 541 -1.63 11.33 9.94
N TRP A 542 -0.89 11.12 11.02
CA TRP A 542 0.13 10.08 11.08
C TRP A 542 -0.46 8.69 10.80
N LEU A 543 -1.56 8.34 11.46
CA LEU A 543 -2.25 7.06 11.24
C LEU A 543 -2.69 6.89 9.78
N VAL A 544 -3.37 7.90 9.23
CA VAL A 544 -3.85 7.88 7.85
C VAL A 544 -2.69 7.75 6.88
N HIS A 545 -1.63 8.54 7.07
CA HIS A 545 -0.44 8.48 6.24
C HIS A 545 0.20 7.09 6.25
N ILE A 546 0.42 6.50 7.44
CA ILE A 546 1.01 5.17 7.55
C ILE A 546 0.13 4.13 6.87
N ILE A 547 -1.18 4.10 7.15
CA ILE A 547 -2.06 3.05 6.61
C ILE A 547 -2.25 3.19 5.09
N GLU A 548 -2.38 4.40 4.57
CA GLU A 548 -2.61 4.60 3.13
C GLU A 548 -1.33 4.46 2.28
N ASN A 549 -0.14 4.72 2.84
CA ASN A 549 1.12 4.69 2.08
C ASN A 549 1.95 3.42 2.35
N ASN A 550 2.00 2.94 3.59
CA ASN A 550 2.78 1.78 3.97
C ASN A 550 2.23 1.14 5.27
N PRO A 551 1.11 0.40 5.21
CA PRO A 551 0.47 -0.20 6.40
C PRO A 551 1.39 -1.18 7.14
N LEU A 552 2.42 -1.68 6.45
CA LEU A 552 3.40 -2.63 6.96
C LEU A 552 4.47 -1.97 7.80
N HIS A 553 4.60 -0.64 7.74
CA HIS A 553 5.41 0.09 8.70
C HIS A 553 5.04 -0.27 10.15
N LEU A 554 3.81 -0.74 10.38
CA LEU A 554 3.33 -1.16 11.67
C LEU A 554 3.85 -2.54 12.13
N ILE A 555 4.55 -3.31 11.29
CA ILE A 555 5.04 -4.68 11.58
C ILE A 555 6.46 -5.01 11.06
#